data_AF-A0A4U7F030-F1
#
_entry.id   AF-A0A4U7F030-F1
#
_cell.length_a   1.000
_cell.length_b   1.000
_cell.length_c   1.000
_cell.angle_alpha   90.00
_cell.angle_beta   90.00
_cell.angle_gamma   90.00
#
_symmetry.space_group_name_H-M   'P 1'
#
loop_
_entity.id
_entity.type
_entity.pdbx_description
1 polymer ?
#
loop_
_entity_poly.entity_id
_entity_poly.type
_entity_poly.pdbx_seq_one_letter_code
_entity_poly.pdbx_strand_id
1 'polypeptide(L)'
;MELEAIPGVGAKTAAALSELDDPVETVESGDVAAIARAPGVNEARAARIARGAIRRRHDDAGRVLATDRAREVYRSAIDLLRERTVTDYAAKRLETFYPSASASRIAEAQSLAADATDRDPDPDVREALAGVEPLSDPPAVRVRDRCLATADAETLARAERAVPELSVETVENARDISELARSYATVIVIDEAFAGLDVEGDVKVRPDALETPAETVPERLLAFFATNRDRLEAAAAVHEAAAAAGDPVTPDGPAADLDRLRDALARLDDDGTIVGDDELARLSDAVDDLDAAVSTAASVADDRLREAIRERDVTIEGTDFLSLVEQGARVDSLLDRELADEYDEAIAAAREHLADALRLAPEEAELADPIFDGDPSFPVEHDEEAVSRLRTELAAARDRRAARPKADLA
;
A
#
# COMPACT_ATOMS: atom_id res chain seq x y z
N MET A 1 -8.34 32.58 15.08
CA MET A 1 -8.68 32.49 16.52
C MET A 1 -7.60 31.71 17.24
N GLU A 2 -7.28 31.99 18.52
CA GLU A 2 -6.45 31.06 19.30
C GLU A 2 -7.25 29.81 19.66
N LEU A 3 -6.75 28.62 19.34
CA LEU A 3 -7.45 27.35 19.57
C LEU A 3 -7.78 27.10 21.04
N GLU A 4 -6.91 27.54 21.96
CA GLU A 4 -7.14 27.44 23.41
C GLU A 4 -8.28 28.33 23.91
N ALA A 5 -8.68 29.34 23.14
CA ALA A 5 -9.78 30.21 23.50
C ALA A 5 -11.16 29.56 23.28
N ILE A 6 -11.18 28.36 22.67
CA ILE A 6 -12.38 27.58 22.40
C ILE A 6 -12.82 26.85 23.68
N PRO A 7 -14.07 27.02 24.14
CA PRO A 7 -14.59 26.33 25.31
C PRO A 7 -14.37 24.81 25.25
N GLY A 8 -13.62 24.27 26.21
CA GLY A 8 -13.32 22.84 26.30
C GLY A 8 -12.05 22.38 25.58
N VAL A 9 -11.31 23.30 24.95
CA VAL A 9 -9.98 23.06 24.38
C VAL A 9 -8.93 23.58 25.35
N GLY A 10 -8.07 22.69 25.86
CA GLY A 10 -6.88 23.07 26.63
C GLY A 10 -5.61 22.91 25.80
N ALA A 11 -4.47 23.33 26.34
CA ALA A 11 -3.18 23.37 25.63
C ALA A 11 -2.82 22.09 24.88
N LYS A 12 -3.00 20.90 25.48
CA LYS A 12 -2.74 19.62 24.82
C LYS A 12 -3.63 19.39 23.59
N THR A 13 -4.90 19.81 23.66
CA THR A 13 -5.84 19.66 22.54
C THR A 13 -5.57 20.70 21.46
N ALA A 14 -5.21 21.93 21.85
CA ALA A 14 -4.77 22.95 20.90
C ALA A 14 -3.52 22.49 20.13
N ALA A 15 -2.52 21.91 20.82
CA ALA A 15 -1.33 21.36 20.18
C ALA A 15 -1.66 20.27 19.16
N ALA A 16 -2.54 19.31 19.50
CA ALA A 16 -2.96 18.28 18.57
C ALA A 16 -3.75 18.84 17.37
N LEU A 17 -4.61 19.83 17.60
CA LEU A 17 -5.36 20.48 16.52
C LEU A 17 -4.44 21.28 15.58
N SER A 18 -3.34 21.84 16.08
CA SER A 18 -2.35 22.56 15.27
C SER A 18 -1.60 21.67 14.27
N GLU A 19 -1.70 20.34 14.38
CA GLU A 19 -1.14 19.39 13.40
C GLU A 19 -2.06 19.19 12.18
N LEU A 20 -3.28 19.74 12.21
CA LEU A 20 -4.17 19.74 11.04
C LEU A 20 -3.75 20.80 10.03
N ASP A 21 -4.11 20.56 8.77
CA ASP A 21 -4.10 21.60 7.73
C ASP A 21 -5.12 22.69 8.07
N ASP A 22 -4.68 23.95 7.95
CA ASP A 22 -5.46 25.16 8.26
C ASP A 22 -6.34 25.01 9.52
N PRO A 23 -5.72 24.82 10.70
CA PRO A 23 -6.40 24.26 11.87
C PRO A 23 -7.52 25.16 12.42
N VAL A 24 -7.38 26.47 12.26
CA VAL A 24 -8.40 27.45 12.66
C VAL A 24 -9.63 27.32 11.77
N GLU A 25 -9.44 27.26 10.45
CA GLU A 25 -10.54 27.15 9.48
C GLU A 25 -11.25 25.80 9.64
N THR A 26 -10.49 24.71 9.78
CA THR A 26 -11.02 23.37 10.03
C THR A 26 -11.94 23.35 11.26
N VAL A 27 -11.53 24.00 12.36
CA VAL A 27 -12.35 24.04 13.58
C VAL A 27 -13.55 24.98 13.44
N GLU A 28 -13.40 26.13 12.77
CA GLU A 28 -14.48 27.10 12.55
C GLU A 28 -15.57 26.61 11.58
N SER A 29 -15.19 25.75 10.62
CA SER A 29 -16.13 25.08 9.71
C SER A 29 -17.13 24.20 10.46
N GLY A 30 -16.72 23.63 11.60
CA GLY A 30 -17.48 22.65 12.36
C GLY A 30 -17.55 21.27 11.69
N ASP A 31 -16.61 20.96 10.80
CA ASP A 31 -16.47 19.64 10.20
C ASP A 31 -15.92 18.65 11.24
N VAL A 32 -16.78 17.80 11.76
CA VAL A 32 -16.42 16.82 12.81
C VAL A 32 -15.43 15.78 12.29
N ALA A 33 -15.53 15.38 11.02
CA ALA A 33 -14.64 14.38 10.44
C ALA A 33 -13.23 14.95 10.26
N ALA A 34 -13.12 16.17 9.75
CA ALA A 34 -11.83 16.86 9.61
C ALA A 34 -11.17 17.12 10.97
N ILE A 35 -11.94 17.60 11.98
CA ILE A 35 -11.42 17.82 13.32
C ILE A 35 -10.95 16.51 13.98
N ALA A 36 -11.60 15.37 13.69
CA ALA A 36 -11.24 14.07 14.25
C ALA A 36 -9.93 13.48 13.68
N ARG A 37 -9.39 14.05 12.61
CA ARG A 37 -8.05 13.68 12.10
C ARG A 37 -6.92 14.13 13.04
N ALA A 38 -7.19 15.07 13.95
CA ALA A 38 -6.19 15.53 14.90
C ALA A 38 -5.78 14.38 15.85
N PRO A 39 -4.48 14.23 16.16
CA PRO A 39 -3.99 13.13 16.99
C PRO A 39 -4.71 13.01 18.34
N GLY A 40 -5.25 11.82 18.62
CA GLY A 40 -5.95 11.53 19.88
C GLY A 40 -7.30 12.24 20.05
N VAL A 41 -7.86 12.81 18.98
CA VAL A 41 -9.20 13.41 18.95
C VAL A 41 -10.19 12.44 18.31
N ASN A 42 -11.00 11.77 19.13
CA ASN A 42 -12.11 10.98 18.59
C ASN A 42 -13.30 11.86 18.16
N GLU A 43 -14.23 11.30 17.41
CA GLU A 43 -15.40 12.00 16.86
C GLU A 43 -16.25 12.70 17.93
N ALA A 44 -16.51 12.03 19.06
CA ALA A 44 -17.26 12.61 20.18
C ALA A 44 -16.54 13.82 20.80
N ARG A 45 -15.20 13.85 20.75
CA ARG A 45 -14.40 15.01 21.15
C ARG A 45 -14.43 16.08 20.06
N ALA A 46 -14.28 15.72 18.79
CA ALA A 46 -14.38 16.63 17.66
C ALA A 46 -15.72 17.38 17.64
N ALA A 47 -16.86 16.68 17.82
CA ALA A 47 -18.18 17.30 17.90
C ALA A 47 -18.31 18.26 19.10
N ARG A 48 -17.64 18.01 20.22
CA ARG A 48 -17.58 18.96 21.35
C ARG A 48 -16.73 20.19 21.03
N ILE A 49 -15.60 20.01 20.36
CA ILE A 49 -14.72 21.12 19.91
C ILE A 49 -15.48 22.02 18.93
N ALA A 50 -16.13 21.42 17.92
CA ALA A 50 -16.98 22.13 16.97
C ALA A 50 -18.09 22.93 17.68
N ARG A 51 -18.81 22.31 18.62
CA ARG A 51 -19.81 23.02 19.46
C ARG A 51 -19.20 24.17 20.26
N GLY A 52 -18.00 23.99 20.80
CA GLY A 52 -17.25 25.04 21.50
C GLY A 52 -16.94 26.23 20.59
N ALA A 53 -16.45 25.97 19.38
CA ALA A 53 -16.14 27.00 18.39
C ALA A 53 -17.40 27.79 18.00
N ILE A 54 -18.49 27.09 17.72
CA ILE A 54 -19.80 27.71 17.43
C ILE A 54 -20.29 28.55 18.62
N ARG A 55 -20.20 28.06 19.86
CA ARG A 55 -20.60 28.84 21.05
C ARG A 55 -19.82 30.13 21.17
N ARG A 56 -18.52 30.08 20.96
CA ARG A 56 -17.66 31.26 21.00
C ARG A 56 -18.05 32.26 19.92
N ARG A 57 -18.28 31.79 18.69
CA ARG A 57 -18.70 32.63 17.56
C ARG A 57 -19.99 33.41 17.84
N HIS A 58 -20.91 32.82 18.60
CA HIS A 58 -22.22 33.41 18.91
C HIS A 58 -22.36 33.94 20.34
N ASP A 59 -21.26 34.03 21.10
CA ASP A 59 -21.23 34.43 22.52
C ASP A 59 -22.28 33.67 23.37
N ASP A 60 -22.39 32.36 23.14
CA ASP A 60 -23.39 31.53 23.82
C ASP A 60 -22.85 30.92 25.12
N ALA A 61 -23.45 31.34 26.24
CA ALA A 61 -23.12 30.88 27.59
C ALA A 61 -23.58 29.44 27.92
N GLY A 62 -24.28 28.75 27.02
CA GLY A 62 -24.62 27.32 27.14
C GLY A 62 -25.63 26.98 28.26
N ARG A 63 -26.45 27.94 28.67
CA ARG A 63 -27.31 27.82 29.88
C ARG A 63 -28.60 27.01 29.69
N VAL A 64 -28.94 26.62 28.47
CA VAL A 64 -30.23 25.97 28.15
C VAL A 64 -30.33 24.54 28.69
N LEU A 65 -29.24 23.78 28.65
CA LEU A 65 -29.19 22.37 29.08
C LEU A 65 -28.89 22.21 30.58
N ALA A 66 -29.59 22.97 31.42
CA ALA A 66 -29.34 23.07 32.86
C ALA A 66 -29.83 21.86 33.67
N THR A 67 -30.80 21.10 33.15
CA THR A 67 -31.38 19.94 33.85
C THR A 67 -31.10 18.64 33.11
N ASP A 68 -31.08 17.53 33.84
CA ASP A 68 -30.90 16.21 33.22
C ASP A 68 -32.04 15.87 32.25
N ARG A 69 -33.28 16.29 32.58
CA ARG A 69 -34.41 16.12 31.67
C ARG A 69 -34.25 16.93 30.37
N ALA A 70 -33.73 18.15 30.44
CA ALA A 70 -33.46 18.94 29.23
C ALA A 70 -32.37 18.30 28.37
N ARG A 71 -31.33 17.73 28.99
CA ARG A 71 -30.27 16.98 28.29
C ARG A 71 -30.80 15.71 27.64
N GLU A 72 -31.68 14.98 28.32
CA GLU A 72 -32.34 13.78 27.79
C GLU A 72 -33.19 14.12 26.57
N VAL A 73 -34.07 15.13 26.67
CA VAL A 73 -34.92 15.57 25.55
C VAL A 73 -34.07 16.03 24.37
N TYR A 74 -32.99 16.77 24.61
CA TYR A 74 -32.05 17.16 23.56
C TYR A 74 -31.41 15.94 22.86
N ARG A 75 -30.93 14.95 23.64
CA ARG A 75 -30.35 13.72 23.06
C ARG A 75 -31.38 12.99 22.20
N SER A 76 -32.59 12.76 22.71
CA SER A 76 -33.65 12.12 21.93
C SER A 76 -34.00 12.90 20.67
N ALA A 77 -34.04 14.24 20.73
CA ALA A 77 -34.33 15.06 19.57
C ALA A 77 -33.22 14.99 18.51
N ILE A 78 -31.94 15.03 18.92
CA ILE A 78 -30.83 14.94 17.98
C ILE A 78 -30.70 13.54 17.38
N ASP A 79 -30.93 12.49 18.17
CA ASP A 79 -30.88 11.11 17.70
C ASP A 79 -31.96 10.87 16.62
N LEU A 80 -33.19 11.39 16.80
CA LEU A 80 -34.23 11.34 15.78
C LEU A 80 -33.86 12.03 14.45
N LEU A 81 -33.04 13.09 14.49
CA LEU A 81 -32.58 13.75 13.27
C LEU A 81 -31.44 12.94 12.62
N ARG A 82 -30.52 12.40 13.42
CA ARG A 82 -29.41 11.57 12.97
C ARG A 82 -29.88 10.24 12.35
N GLU A 83 -30.93 9.63 12.88
CA GLU A 83 -31.54 8.43 12.30
C GLU A 83 -32.07 8.64 10.86
N ARG A 84 -32.25 9.89 10.43
CA ARG A 84 -32.74 10.24 9.09
C ARG A 84 -31.66 10.67 8.12
N THR A 85 -30.40 10.74 8.55
CA THR A 85 -29.31 11.13 7.65
C THR A 85 -28.89 9.97 6.76
N VAL A 86 -28.60 10.28 5.50
CA VAL A 86 -28.10 9.31 4.52
C VAL A 86 -26.65 8.91 4.80
N THR A 87 -25.84 9.82 5.33
CA THR A 87 -24.41 9.58 5.61
C THR A 87 -24.06 9.80 7.07
N ASP A 88 -23.03 9.08 7.53
CA ASP A 88 -22.44 9.29 8.86
C ASP A 88 -21.86 10.70 9.02
N TYR A 89 -21.33 11.27 7.93
CA TYR A 89 -20.88 12.67 7.92
C TYR A 89 -22.02 13.62 8.28
N ALA A 90 -23.20 13.46 7.67
CA ALA A 90 -24.37 14.26 7.99
C ALA A 90 -24.85 14.02 9.43
N ALA A 91 -24.82 12.77 9.92
CA ALA A 91 -25.15 12.46 11.31
C ALA A 91 -24.22 13.21 12.29
N LYS A 92 -22.92 13.25 11.99
CA LYS A 92 -21.90 13.97 12.78
C LYS A 92 -22.09 15.49 12.70
N ARG A 93 -22.43 16.01 11.52
CA ARG A 93 -22.77 17.44 11.33
C ARG A 93 -23.97 17.84 12.18
N LEU A 94 -25.01 17.02 12.23
CA LEU A 94 -26.17 17.25 13.10
C LEU A 94 -25.79 17.22 14.58
N GLU A 95 -24.81 16.41 14.99
CA GLU A 95 -24.33 16.41 16.38
C GLU A 95 -23.76 17.77 16.83
N THR A 96 -23.38 18.64 15.90
CA THR A 96 -22.94 20.01 16.20
C THR A 96 -24.08 20.94 16.60
N PHE A 97 -25.34 20.55 16.36
CA PHE A 97 -26.51 21.31 16.81
C PHE A 97 -26.69 21.16 18.31
N TYR A 98 -27.04 22.26 18.98
CA TYR A 98 -27.32 22.27 20.40
C TYR A 98 -28.37 23.35 20.71
N PRO A 99 -29.17 23.18 21.78
CA PRO A 99 -30.09 24.21 22.24
C PRO A 99 -29.32 25.44 22.71
N SER A 100 -29.64 26.58 22.11
CA SER A 100 -28.99 27.87 22.31
C SER A 100 -29.98 28.90 22.86
N ALA A 101 -29.50 29.83 23.67
CA ALA A 101 -30.23 31.06 24.03
C ALA A 101 -29.73 32.29 23.24
N SER A 102 -28.65 32.14 22.48
CA SER A 102 -28.13 33.19 21.61
C SER A 102 -29.00 33.34 20.37
N ALA A 103 -29.63 34.51 20.22
CA ALA A 103 -30.49 34.81 19.08
C ALA A 103 -29.75 34.65 17.73
N SER A 104 -28.46 35.01 17.69
CA SER A 104 -27.63 34.84 16.49
C SER A 104 -27.45 33.37 16.11
N ARG A 105 -27.19 32.48 17.08
CA ARG A 105 -27.08 31.04 16.81
C ARG A 105 -28.42 30.42 16.43
N ILE A 106 -29.52 30.85 17.05
CA ILE A 106 -30.86 30.37 16.69
C ILE A 106 -31.18 30.75 15.24
N ALA A 107 -30.91 32.00 14.84
CA ALA A 107 -31.16 32.46 13.47
C ALA A 107 -30.31 31.68 12.44
N GLU A 108 -29.03 31.43 12.72
CA GLU A 108 -28.17 30.61 11.87
C GLU A 108 -28.71 29.18 11.70
N ALA A 109 -29.10 28.53 12.79
CA ALA A 109 -29.66 27.17 12.75
C ALA A 109 -30.99 27.12 11.98
N GLN A 110 -31.85 28.14 12.15
CA GLN A 110 -33.11 28.26 11.43
C GLN A 110 -32.92 28.50 9.93
N SER A 111 -31.95 29.35 9.55
CA SER A 111 -31.61 29.57 8.14
C SER A 111 -31.15 28.27 7.49
N LEU A 112 -30.21 27.56 8.12
CA LEU A 112 -29.71 26.29 7.59
C LEU A 112 -30.83 25.25 7.45
N ALA A 113 -31.73 25.16 8.43
CA ALA A 113 -32.87 24.25 8.36
C ALA A 113 -33.85 24.62 7.23
N ALA A 114 -34.14 25.91 7.05
CA ALA A 114 -34.99 26.40 5.96
C ALA A 114 -34.38 26.06 4.59
N ASP A 115 -33.11 26.40 4.40
CA ASP A 115 -32.38 26.11 3.16
C ASP A 115 -32.33 24.60 2.88
N ALA A 116 -32.22 23.77 3.92
CA ALA A 116 -32.22 22.31 3.78
C ALA A 116 -33.61 21.77 3.42
N THR A 117 -34.69 22.31 3.97
CA THR A 117 -36.06 21.89 3.63
C THR A 117 -36.51 22.34 2.25
N ASP A 118 -35.90 23.38 1.70
CA ASP A 118 -36.15 23.82 0.32
C ASP A 118 -35.48 22.92 -0.73
N ARG A 119 -34.59 22.00 -0.31
CA ARG A 119 -33.92 21.03 -1.17
C ARG A 119 -34.70 19.71 -1.22
N ASP A 120 -35.05 19.28 -2.42
CA ASP A 120 -35.69 17.98 -2.69
C ASP A 120 -34.84 17.22 -3.73
N PRO A 121 -33.67 16.67 -3.32
CA PRO A 121 -32.76 16.03 -4.25
C PRO A 121 -33.38 14.78 -4.86
N ASP A 122 -33.04 14.47 -6.10
CA ASP A 122 -33.58 13.30 -6.79
C ASP A 122 -33.31 12.00 -6.00
N PRO A 123 -34.24 11.02 -5.97
CA PRO A 123 -34.02 9.73 -5.30
C PRO A 123 -32.71 9.03 -5.67
N ASP A 124 -32.28 9.10 -6.93
CA ASP A 124 -31.05 8.48 -7.40
C ASP A 124 -29.81 9.16 -6.80
N VAL A 125 -29.87 10.49 -6.59
CA VAL A 125 -28.83 11.26 -5.89
C VAL A 125 -28.77 10.85 -4.41
N ARG A 126 -29.92 10.65 -3.77
CA ARG A 126 -29.97 10.19 -2.36
C ARG A 126 -29.40 8.78 -2.21
N GLU A 127 -29.66 7.90 -3.15
CA GLU A 127 -29.07 6.55 -3.16
C GLU A 127 -27.55 6.62 -3.34
N ALA A 128 -27.06 7.39 -4.31
CA ALA A 128 -25.62 7.59 -4.53
C ALA A 128 -24.91 8.16 -3.29
N LEU A 129 -25.55 9.10 -2.58
CA LEU A 129 -25.00 9.71 -1.37
C LEU A 129 -24.74 8.68 -0.26
N ALA A 130 -25.45 7.55 -0.21
CA ALA A 130 -25.27 6.53 0.83
C ALA A 130 -23.88 5.87 0.77
N GLY A 131 -23.24 5.85 -0.41
CA GLY A 131 -21.88 5.32 -0.58
C GLY A 131 -20.77 6.32 -0.23
N VAL A 132 -21.11 7.59 0.03
CA VAL A 132 -20.09 8.62 0.26
C VAL A 132 -19.53 8.51 1.68
N GLU A 133 -18.22 8.29 1.74
CA GLU A 133 -17.46 8.27 2.98
C GLU A 133 -16.29 9.27 2.95
N PRO A 134 -15.84 9.77 4.12
CA PRO A 134 -14.62 10.56 4.21
C PRO A 134 -13.39 9.77 3.75
N LEU A 135 -12.45 10.45 3.08
CA LEU A 135 -11.17 9.86 2.72
C LEU A 135 -10.39 9.40 3.96
N SER A 136 -9.72 8.26 3.84
CA SER A 136 -8.88 7.66 4.86
C SER A 136 -7.41 7.71 4.45
N ASP A 137 -6.53 7.93 5.42
CA ASP A 137 -5.09 7.80 5.21
C ASP A 137 -4.70 6.31 5.25
N PRO A 138 -3.97 5.80 4.25
CA PRO A 138 -3.46 4.43 4.26
C PRO A 138 -2.38 4.25 5.34
N PRO A 139 -2.11 3.00 5.77
CA PRO A 139 -0.94 2.72 6.60
C PRO A 139 0.35 3.11 5.84
N ALA A 140 1.38 3.47 6.61
CA ALA A 140 2.68 3.80 6.01
C ALA A 140 3.24 2.61 5.22
N VAL A 141 3.61 2.86 3.96
CA VAL A 141 4.22 1.86 3.08
C VAL A 141 5.71 1.76 3.39
N ARG A 142 6.28 0.55 3.32
CA ARG A 142 7.73 0.34 3.38
C ARG A 142 8.20 -0.18 2.05
N VAL A 143 9.13 0.55 1.44
CA VAL A 143 9.73 0.20 0.15
C VAL A 143 11.13 -0.35 0.43
N ARG A 144 11.35 -1.62 0.12
CA ARG A 144 12.61 -2.33 0.39
C ARG A 144 13.50 -2.49 -0.85
N ASP A 145 12.91 -2.33 -2.03
CA ASP A 145 13.60 -2.48 -3.31
C ASP A 145 14.54 -1.30 -3.63
N ARG A 146 14.35 -0.16 -2.95
CA ARG A 146 15.04 1.10 -3.19
C ARG A 146 15.64 1.69 -1.92
N CYS A 147 16.76 2.38 -2.11
CA CYS A 147 17.29 3.30 -1.12
C CYS A 147 17.65 4.65 -1.73
N LEU A 148 17.68 5.66 -0.87
CA LEU A 148 18.32 6.94 -1.15
C LEU A 148 19.74 6.92 -0.61
N ALA A 149 20.67 7.52 -1.33
CA ALA A 149 22.06 7.66 -0.92
C ALA A 149 22.48 9.12 -0.95
N THR A 150 23.18 9.55 0.10
CA THR A 150 23.78 10.90 0.16
C THR A 150 25.07 10.93 0.96
N ALA A 151 25.99 11.82 0.60
CA ALA A 151 27.20 12.15 1.36
C ALA A 151 26.96 13.25 2.40
N ASP A 152 25.84 13.97 2.32
CA ASP A 152 25.55 15.12 3.16
C ASP A 152 24.60 14.76 4.32
N ALA A 153 25.06 14.96 5.55
CA ALA A 153 24.31 14.60 6.75
C ALA A 153 23.03 15.44 6.95
N GLU A 154 23.00 16.69 6.48
CA GLU A 154 21.80 17.53 6.54
C GLU A 154 20.73 17.02 5.56
N THR A 155 21.16 16.64 4.35
CA THR A 155 20.34 16.04 3.30
C THR A 155 19.81 14.68 3.73
N LEU A 156 20.61 13.87 4.43
CA LEU A 156 20.16 12.61 5.02
C LEU A 156 18.98 12.83 5.98
N ALA A 157 19.13 13.75 6.94
CA ALA A 157 18.07 14.05 7.91
C ALA A 157 16.84 14.72 7.27
N ARG A 158 16.99 15.38 6.11
CA ARG A 158 15.87 15.88 5.31
C ARG A 158 15.16 14.73 4.59
N ALA A 159 15.90 13.82 3.97
CA ALA A 159 15.36 12.68 3.24
C ALA A 159 14.59 11.73 4.17
N GLU A 160 15.13 11.38 5.33
CA GLU A 160 14.46 10.50 6.31
C GLU A 160 13.09 11.04 6.75
N ARG A 161 12.94 12.38 6.81
CA ARG A 161 11.66 13.02 7.15
C ARG A 161 10.71 13.13 5.96
N ALA A 162 11.24 13.37 4.76
CA ALA A 162 10.43 13.60 3.56
C ALA A 162 9.87 12.29 2.97
N VAL A 163 10.65 11.21 3.06
CA VAL A 163 10.34 9.89 2.48
C VAL A 163 10.66 8.76 3.46
N PRO A 164 9.94 8.68 4.60
CA PRO A 164 10.15 7.65 5.62
C PRO A 164 9.89 6.21 5.13
N GLU A 165 9.32 6.05 3.94
CA GLU A 165 9.06 4.76 3.30
C GLU A 165 10.34 4.08 2.80
N LEU A 166 11.38 4.87 2.47
CA LEU A 166 12.66 4.41 1.94
C LEU A 166 13.75 4.40 3.01
N SER A 167 14.71 3.49 2.86
CA SER A 167 15.99 3.60 3.59
C SER A 167 16.82 4.74 3.00
N VAL A 168 17.48 5.51 3.87
CA VAL A 168 18.42 6.57 3.48
C VAL A 168 19.79 6.22 4.04
N GLU A 169 20.78 6.09 3.16
CA GLU A 169 22.11 5.59 3.48
C GLU A 169 23.17 6.68 3.21
N THR A 170 24.24 6.67 4.01
CA THR A 170 25.38 7.57 3.81
C THR A 170 26.38 6.95 2.85
N VAL A 171 26.88 7.72 1.88
CA VAL A 171 27.94 7.29 0.96
C VAL A 171 29.06 8.33 0.88
N GLU A 172 30.31 7.90 0.75
CA GLU A 172 31.46 8.78 0.60
C GLU A 172 32.04 8.73 -0.82
N ASN A 173 31.88 7.60 -1.51
CA ASN A 173 32.50 7.36 -2.81
C ASN A 173 31.74 6.33 -3.67
N ALA A 174 32.18 6.12 -4.91
CA ALA A 174 31.55 5.21 -5.87
C ALA A 174 31.51 3.74 -5.42
N ARG A 175 32.47 3.31 -4.58
CA ARG A 175 32.48 1.95 -4.04
C ARG A 175 31.32 1.73 -3.08
N ASP A 176 31.02 2.69 -2.23
CA ASP A 176 29.91 2.59 -1.27
C ASP A 176 28.58 2.47 -2.01
N ILE A 177 28.41 3.24 -3.09
CA ILE A 177 27.25 3.14 -3.99
C ILE A 177 27.18 1.75 -4.63
N SER A 178 28.32 1.19 -5.06
CA SER A 178 28.37 -0.17 -5.62
C SER A 178 27.98 -1.23 -4.59
N GLU A 179 28.33 -1.04 -3.32
CA GLU A 179 27.93 -1.93 -2.23
C GLU A 179 26.42 -1.86 -1.94
N LEU A 180 25.83 -0.66 -2.02
CA LEU A 180 24.37 -0.48 -1.93
C LEU A 180 23.63 -1.13 -3.12
N ALA A 181 24.16 -0.99 -4.33
CA ALA A 181 23.55 -1.55 -5.55
C ALA A 181 23.54 -3.10 -5.57
N ARG A 182 24.27 -3.75 -4.66
CA ARG A 182 24.18 -5.21 -4.42
C ARG A 182 23.07 -5.60 -3.44
N SER A 183 22.63 -4.65 -2.62
CA SER A 183 21.63 -4.90 -1.56
C SER A 183 20.24 -4.39 -1.94
N TYR A 184 20.17 -3.41 -2.84
CA TYR A 184 18.95 -2.78 -3.32
C TYR A 184 18.83 -2.94 -4.83
N ALA A 185 17.60 -3.15 -5.33
CA ALA A 185 17.33 -3.26 -6.75
C ALA A 185 17.60 -1.94 -7.50
N THR A 186 17.38 -0.81 -6.83
CA THR A 186 17.67 0.53 -7.36
C THR A 186 18.23 1.45 -6.27
N VAL A 187 19.31 2.17 -6.56
CA VAL A 187 19.91 3.17 -5.66
C VAL A 187 19.71 4.57 -6.24
N ILE A 188 19.09 5.47 -5.48
CA ILE A 188 18.85 6.86 -5.90
C ILE A 188 19.83 7.77 -5.13
N VAL A 189 20.84 8.28 -5.82
CA VAL A 189 21.83 9.20 -5.24
C VAL A 189 21.33 10.63 -5.38
N ILE A 190 21.13 11.33 -4.27
CA ILE A 190 20.59 12.71 -4.28
C ILE A 190 21.69 13.75 -4.50
N ASP A 191 22.95 13.39 -4.31
CA ASP A 191 24.05 14.33 -4.50
C ASP A 191 24.48 14.43 -5.97
N GLU A 192 24.34 15.63 -6.55
CA GLU A 192 24.77 15.94 -7.92
C GLU A 192 26.27 15.67 -8.14
N ALA A 193 27.08 15.71 -7.07
CA ALA A 193 28.52 15.42 -7.13
C ALA A 193 28.86 14.03 -7.68
N PHE A 194 27.91 13.08 -7.61
CA PHE A 194 28.06 11.71 -8.12
C PHE A 194 27.56 11.56 -9.57
N ALA A 195 27.13 12.64 -10.23
CA ALA A 195 26.69 12.61 -11.61
C ALA A 195 27.80 12.12 -12.56
N GLY A 196 27.46 11.20 -13.45
CA GLY A 196 28.39 10.65 -14.45
C GLY A 196 29.32 9.55 -13.94
N LEU A 197 29.09 9.02 -12.74
CA LEU A 197 29.76 7.80 -12.28
C LEU A 197 29.25 6.57 -13.05
N ASP A 198 30.18 5.70 -13.41
CA ASP A 198 29.90 4.39 -14.00
C ASP A 198 30.00 3.35 -12.88
N VAL A 199 28.84 2.93 -12.37
CA VAL A 199 28.71 1.99 -11.25
C VAL A 199 27.82 0.84 -11.69
N GLU A 200 28.20 -0.38 -11.32
CA GLU A 200 27.44 -1.59 -11.62
C GLU A 200 26.12 -1.60 -10.80
N GLY A 201 25.01 -1.96 -11.46
CA GLY A 201 23.66 -1.95 -10.89
C GLY A 201 22.76 -0.80 -11.40
N ASP A 202 21.52 -0.71 -10.92
CA ASP A 202 20.59 0.37 -11.29
C ASP A 202 20.78 1.59 -10.35
N VAL A 203 21.77 2.41 -10.67
CA VAL A 203 22.08 3.63 -9.92
C VAL A 203 21.59 4.86 -10.68
N LYS A 204 20.80 5.71 -9.99
CA LYS A 204 20.23 6.94 -10.56
C LYS A 204 20.67 8.14 -9.74
N VAL A 205 21.31 9.11 -10.37
CA VAL A 205 21.64 10.38 -9.71
C VAL A 205 20.48 11.35 -9.93
N ARG A 206 19.75 11.67 -8.86
CA ARG A 206 18.54 12.52 -8.86
C ARG A 206 18.58 13.56 -7.72
N PRO A 207 19.19 14.72 -7.95
CA PRO A 207 19.24 15.78 -6.93
C PRO A 207 17.89 16.36 -6.54
N ASP A 208 16.90 16.22 -7.42
CA ASP A 208 15.53 16.67 -7.29
C ASP A 208 14.59 15.64 -6.61
N ALA A 209 15.10 14.45 -6.22
CA ALA A 209 14.27 13.35 -5.72
C ALA A 209 13.38 13.72 -4.51
N LEU A 210 13.80 14.69 -3.69
CA LEU A 210 13.03 15.18 -2.54
C LEU A 210 12.03 16.29 -2.90
N GLU A 211 12.13 16.88 -4.09
CA GLU A 211 11.24 17.93 -4.59
C GLU A 211 10.01 17.33 -5.29
N THR A 212 10.14 16.13 -5.85
CA THR A 212 9.02 15.36 -6.44
C THR A 212 8.81 14.01 -5.72
N PRO A 213 8.32 13.98 -4.46
CA PRO A 213 8.16 12.74 -3.69
C PRO A 213 7.29 11.68 -4.37
N ALA A 214 6.30 12.09 -5.19
CA ALA A 214 5.45 11.17 -5.95
C ALA A 214 6.23 10.38 -7.02
N GLU A 215 7.32 10.93 -7.55
CA GLU A 215 8.18 10.22 -8.50
C GLU A 215 9.20 9.32 -7.80
N THR A 216 9.59 9.68 -6.57
CA THR A 216 10.57 8.91 -5.77
C THR A 216 9.92 7.76 -5.01
N VAL A 217 8.73 8.00 -4.45
CA VAL A 217 7.90 7.03 -3.72
C VAL A 217 6.46 7.10 -4.25
N PRO A 218 6.22 6.64 -5.50
CA PRO A 218 4.86 6.61 -6.07
C PRO A 218 3.91 5.78 -5.22
N GLU A 219 4.41 4.75 -4.53
CA GLU A 219 3.62 3.88 -3.65
C GLU A 219 2.80 4.65 -2.61
N ARG A 220 3.31 5.79 -2.11
CA ARG A 220 2.56 6.62 -1.15
C ARG A 220 1.26 7.12 -1.77
N LEU A 221 1.33 7.63 -3.00
CA LEU A 221 0.17 8.18 -3.71
C LEU A 221 -0.75 7.06 -4.18
N LEU A 222 -0.19 5.99 -4.74
CA LEU A 222 -0.96 4.85 -5.23
C LEU A 222 -1.71 4.14 -4.11
N ALA A 223 -1.09 3.93 -2.95
CA ALA A 223 -1.76 3.35 -1.78
C ALA A 223 -2.93 4.21 -1.29
N PHE A 224 -2.80 5.54 -1.37
CA PHE A 224 -3.90 6.45 -1.04
C PHE A 224 -5.08 6.28 -1.98
N PHE A 225 -4.83 6.24 -3.30
CA PHE A 225 -5.90 6.04 -4.28
C PHE A 225 -6.52 4.65 -4.21
N ALA A 226 -5.73 3.59 -4.01
CA ALA A 226 -6.23 2.23 -3.83
C ALA A 226 -7.14 2.13 -2.59
N THR A 227 -6.66 2.61 -1.44
CA THR A 227 -7.43 2.62 -0.16
C THR A 227 -8.74 3.41 -0.26
N ASN A 228 -8.80 4.41 -1.14
CA ASN A 228 -9.96 5.29 -1.30
C ASN A 228 -10.74 5.06 -2.59
N ARG A 229 -10.49 3.98 -3.35
CA ARG A 229 -11.16 3.68 -4.63
C ARG A 229 -12.68 3.85 -4.53
N ASP A 230 -13.31 3.07 -3.66
CA ASP A 230 -14.77 3.05 -3.53
C ASP A 230 -15.33 4.42 -3.11
N ARG A 231 -14.58 5.17 -2.29
CA ARG A 231 -14.98 6.51 -1.83
C ARG A 231 -14.94 7.54 -2.95
N LEU A 232 -13.91 7.46 -3.79
CA LEU A 232 -13.75 8.31 -4.96
C LEU A 232 -14.81 7.98 -6.02
N GLU A 233 -15.08 6.69 -6.25
CA GLU A 233 -16.15 6.24 -7.16
C GLU A 233 -17.54 6.64 -6.66
N ALA A 234 -17.81 6.53 -5.36
CA ALA A 234 -19.07 7.01 -4.78
C ALA A 234 -19.25 8.52 -4.94
N ALA A 235 -18.18 9.31 -4.74
CA ALA A 235 -18.23 10.75 -4.97
C ALA A 235 -18.50 11.09 -6.46
N ALA A 236 -17.86 10.36 -7.38
CA ALA A 236 -18.11 10.48 -8.82
C ALA A 236 -19.57 10.13 -9.17
N ALA A 237 -20.12 9.06 -8.60
CA ALA A 237 -21.49 8.63 -8.82
C ALA A 237 -22.52 9.68 -8.36
N VAL A 238 -22.27 10.34 -7.22
CA VAL A 238 -23.13 11.45 -6.77
C VAL A 238 -23.12 12.61 -7.76
N HIS A 239 -21.95 12.98 -8.27
CA HIS A 239 -21.83 14.06 -9.25
C HIS A 239 -22.62 13.74 -10.54
N GLU A 240 -22.46 12.53 -11.06
CA GLU A 240 -23.14 12.07 -12.27
C GLU A 240 -24.65 11.96 -12.09
N ALA A 241 -25.11 11.40 -10.97
CA ALA A 241 -26.53 11.33 -10.64
C ALA A 241 -27.15 12.73 -10.55
N ALA A 242 -26.48 13.67 -9.88
CA ALA A 242 -26.96 15.04 -9.74
C ALA A 242 -26.99 15.76 -11.11
N ALA A 243 -25.95 15.59 -11.93
CA ALA A 243 -25.92 16.15 -13.28
C ALA A 243 -27.03 15.59 -14.17
N ALA A 244 -27.31 14.28 -14.09
CA ALA A 244 -28.37 13.62 -14.86
C ALA A 244 -29.77 14.06 -14.43
N ALA A 245 -29.99 14.26 -13.12
CA ALA A 245 -31.25 14.73 -12.55
C ALA A 245 -31.49 16.24 -12.76
N GLY A 246 -30.46 17.00 -13.17
CA GLY A 246 -30.53 18.46 -13.22
C GLY A 246 -30.50 19.11 -11.83
N ASP A 247 -30.05 18.35 -10.82
CA ASP A 247 -29.79 18.86 -9.48
C ASP A 247 -28.57 19.79 -9.48
N PRO A 248 -28.43 20.68 -8.48
CA PRO A 248 -27.30 21.61 -8.42
C PRO A 248 -25.97 20.87 -8.34
N VAL A 249 -25.16 20.99 -9.39
CA VAL A 249 -23.75 20.58 -9.43
C VAL A 249 -22.83 21.80 -9.43
N THR A 250 -21.56 21.60 -9.09
CA THR A 250 -20.54 22.65 -9.19
C THR A 250 -20.54 23.23 -10.60
N PRO A 251 -20.62 24.57 -10.78
CA PRO A 251 -20.71 25.19 -12.10
C PRO A 251 -19.53 24.83 -13.02
N ASP A 252 -18.35 24.64 -12.42
CA ASP A 252 -17.10 24.33 -13.11
C ASP A 252 -16.93 22.82 -13.39
N GLY A 253 -17.92 22.00 -13.05
CA GLY A 253 -17.85 20.54 -13.16
C GLY A 253 -17.03 19.90 -12.04
N PRO A 254 -16.65 18.62 -12.18
CA PRO A 254 -15.82 17.94 -11.21
C PRO A 254 -14.39 18.50 -11.26
N ALA A 255 -13.71 18.54 -10.11
CA ALA A 255 -12.33 19.02 -10.03
C ALA A 255 -11.32 18.11 -10.76
N ALA A 256 -11.73 16.89 -11.11
CA ALA A 256 -10.94 15.90 -11.81
C ALA A 256 -11.69 15.34 -13.01
N ASP A 257 -10.93 14.82 -13.98
CA ASP A 257 -11.45 14.03 -15.09
C ASP A 257 -11.83 12.64 -14.57
N LEU A 258 -13.13 12.36 -14.45
CA LEU A 258 -13.65 11.14 -13.82
C LEU A 258 -13.32 9.88 -14.64
N ASP A 259 -13.26 9.99 -15.96
CA ASP A 259 -12.92 8.86 -16.82
C ASP A 259 -11.44 8.50 -16.63
N ARG A 260 -10.54 9.50 -16.63
CA ARG A 260 -9.12 9.27 -16.34
C ARG A 260 -8.90 8.72 -14.94
N LEU A 261 -9.66 9.19 -13.95
CA LEU A 261 -9.57 8.68 -12.58
C LEU A 261 -9.95 7.20 -12.53
N ARG A 262 -11.06 6.80 -13.16
CA ARG A 262 -11.49 5.39 -13.23
C ARG A 262 -10.50 4.52 -13.98
N ASP A 263 -9.99 4.99 -15.11
CA ASP A 263 -8.95 4.29 -15.88
C ASP A 263 -7.68 4.08 -15.04
N ALA A 264 -7.29 5.08 -14.23
CA ALA A 264 -6.16 4.96 -13.32
C ALA A 264 -6.43 4.00 -12.16
N LEU A 265 -7.62 4.08 -11.53
CA LEU A 265 -8.02 3.19 -10.43
C LEU A 265 -8.14 1.74 -10.86
N ALA A 266 -8.57 1.47 -12.09
CA ALA A 266 -8.66 0.13 -12.67
C ALA A 266 -7.28 -0.52 -12.92
N ARG A 267 -6.21 0.28 -12.95
CA ARG A 267 -4.82 -0.18 -13.08
C ARG A 267 -4.15 -0.46 -11.72
N LEU A 268 -4.87 -0.30 -10.62
CA LEU A 268 -4.40 -0.63 -9.28
C LEU A 268 -5.12 -1.87 -8.76
N ASP A 269 -4.48 -2.62 -7.87
CA ASP A 269 -5.17 -3.54 -6.97
C ASP A 269 -5.53 -2.82 -5.65
N ASP A 270 -6.01 -3.58 -4.66
CA ASP A 270 -6.46 -3.02 -3.37
C ASP A 270 -5.30 -2.52 -2.49
N ASP A 271 -4.08 -3.03 -2.72
CA ASP A 271 -2.86 -2.65 -2.00
C ASP A 271 -2.05 -1.56 -2.73
N GLY A 272 -2.52 -1.09 -3.89
CA GLY A 272 -1.86 -0.06 -4.70
C GLY A 272 -0.75 -0.60 -5.62
N THR A 273 -0.71 -1.91 -5.85
CA THR A 273 0.16 -2.54 -6.85
C THR A 273 -0.46 -2.38 -8.24
N ILE A 274 0.40 -2.27 -9.25
CA ILE A 274 -0.01 -2.11 -10.65
C ILE A 274 -0.52 -3.43 -11.21
N VAL A 275 -1.68 -3.39 -11.87
CA VAL A 275 -2.24 -4.51 -12.64
C VAL A 275 -2.20 -4.21 -14.15
N GLY A 276 -2.23 -5.27 -14.96
CA GLY A 276 -2.28 -5.18 -16.42
C GLY A 276 -0.92 -5.10 -17.12
N ASP A 277 0.17 -5.44 -16.43
CA ASP A 277 1.50 -5.64 -17.03
C ASP A 277 1.86 -7.13 -16.99
N ASP A 278 1.79 -7.80 -18.15
CA ASP A 278 1.97 -9.26 -18.26
C ASP A 278 3.35 -9.71 -17.77
N GLU A 279 4.38 -8.88 -17.98
CA GLU A 279 5.74 -9.20 -17.56
C GLU A 279 5.92 -9.03 -16.05
N LEU A 280 5.33 -7.98 -15.47
CA LEU A 280 5.28 -7.83 -14.02
C LEU A 280 4.53 -8.99 -13.37
N ALA A 281 3.41 -9.43 -13.95
CA ALA A 281 2.67 -10.58 -13.48
C ALA A 281 3.51 -11.86 -13.55
N ARG A 282 4.19 -12.13 -14.68
CA ARG A 282 5.10 -13.26 -14.83
C ARG A 282 6.18 -13.28 -13.75
N LEU A 283 6.85 -12.15 -13.51
CA LEU A 283 7.93 -12.04 -12.54
C LEU A 283 7.42 -12.18 -11.09
N SER A 284 6.24 -11.63 -10.78
CA SER A 284 5.59 -11.82 -9.48
C SER A 284 5.26 -13.30 -9.24
N ASP A 285 4.58 -13.94 -10.19
CA ASP A 285 4.27 -15.38 -10.14
C ASP A 285 5.56 -16.20 -9.95
N ALA A 286 6.62 -15.89 -10.71
CA ALA A 286 7.88 -16.62 -10.64
C ALA A 286 8.58 -16.51 -9.26
N VAL A 287 8.52 -15.33 -8.63
CA VAL A 287 9.09 -15.13 -7.28
C VAL A 287 8.26 -15.86 -6.23
N ASP A 288 6.93 -15.77 -6.32
CA ASP A 288 6.01 -16.34 -5.33
C ASP A 288 5.98 -17.88 -5.39
N ASP A 289 6.09 -18.46 -6.60
CA ASP A 289 6.04 -19.91 -6.83
C ASP A 289 7.41 -20.59 -6.80
N LEU A 290 8.52 -19.85 -6.65
CA LEU A 290 9.89 -20.38 -6.76
C LEU A 290 10.14 -21.63 -5.89
N ASP A 291 9.84 -21.56 -4.59
CA ASP A 291 10.10 -22.69 -3.67
C ASP A 291 9.28 -23.94 -4.04
N ALA A 292 8.02 -23.73 -4.44
CA ALA A 292 7.13 -24.80 -4.86
C ALA A 292 7.60 -25.42 -6.18
N ALA A 293 8.07 -24.60 -7.11
CA ALA A 293 8.61 -25.05 -8.39
C ALA A 293 9.91 -25.83 -8.21
N VAL A 294 10.83 -25.37 -7.35
CA VAL A 294 12.08 -26.10 -7.03
C VAL A 294 11.78 -27.46 -6.42
N SER A 295 10.87 -27.53 -5.43
CA SER A 295 10.48 -28.80 -4.81
C SER A 295 9.83 -29.76 -5.81
N THR A 296 9.01 -29.23 -6.73
CA THR A 296 8.37 -30.04 -7.78
C THR A 296 9.39 -30.53 -8.79
N ALA A 297 10.34 -29.69 -9.22
CA ALA A 297 11.42 -30.06 -10.11
C ALA A 297 12.32 -31.17 -9.52
N ALA A 298 12.68 -31.06 -8.23
CA ALA A 298 13.42 -32.12 -7.53
C ALA A 298 12.64 -33.45 -7.55
N SER A 299 11.32 -33.40 -7.30
CA SER A 299 10.45 -34.58 -7.36
C SER A 299 10.39 -35.21 -8.75
N VAL A 300 10.43 -34.41 -9.82
CA VAL A 300 10.49 -34.89 -11.21
C VAL A 300 11.78 -35.65 -11.48
N ALA A 301 12.92 -35.16 -10.99
CA ALA A 301 14.20 -35.88 -11.10
C ALA A 301 14.18 -37.18 -10.29
N ASP A 302 13.66 -37.15 -9.06
CA ASP A 302 13.51 -38.34 -8.21
C ASP A 302 12.67 -39.43 -8.88
N ASP A 303 11.56 -39.07 -9.50
CA ASP A 303 10.69 -40.04 -10.16
C ASP A 303 11.35 -40.65 -11.39
N ARG A 304 12.11 -39.87 -12.17
CA ARG A 304 12.93 -40.38 -13.29
C ARG A 304 14.03 -41.32 -12.82
N LEU A 305 14.79 -40.94 -11.80
CA LEU A 305 15.83 -41.79 -11.22
C LEU A 305 15.24 -43.09 -10.68
N ARG A 306 14.08 -43.01 -10.02
CA ARG A 306 13.37 -44.19 -9.52
C ARG A 306 12.92 -45.11 -10.64
N GLU A 307 12.54 -44.58 -11.81
CA GLU A 307 12.24 -45.37 -13.00
C GLU A 307 13.50 -46.03 -13.57
N ALA A 308 14.59 -45.27 -13.77
CA ALA A 308 15.86 -45.79 -14.26
C ALA A 308 16.44 -46.91 -13.36
N ILE A 309 16.37 -46.74 -12.04
CA ILE A 309 16.81 -47.74 -11.05
C ILE A 309 15.96 -49.02 -11.15
N ARG A 310 14.67 -48.92 -11.49
CA ARG A 310 13.80 -50.10 -11.65
C ARG A 310 14.01 -50.82 -12.98
N GLU A 311 14.31 -50.10 -14.05
CA GLU A 311 14.48 -50.67 -15.39
C GLU A 311 15.82 -51.42 -15.53
N ARG A 312 16.84 -51.01 -14.77
CA ARG A 312 18.03 -51.84 -14.65
C ARG A 312 17.76 -53.03 -13.74
N ASP A 313 17.86 -54.24 -14.30
CA ASP A 313 18.03 -55.50 -13.56
C ASP A 313 19.37 -55.46 -12.80
N VAL A 314 19.49 -54.59 -11.80
CA VAL A 314 20.60 -54.64 -10.86
C VAL A 314 20.42 -55.95 -10.11
N THR A 315 21.34 -56.89 -10.33
CA THR A 315 21.39 -58.12 -9.54
C THR A 315 21.89 -57.74 -8.16
N ILE A 316 21.00 -57.15 -7.35
CA ILE A 316 21.28 -56.73 -5.99
C ILE A 316 21.46 -58.03 -5.19
N GLU A 317 22.69 -58.32 -4.76
CA GLU A 317 22.93 -59.39 -3.80
C GLU A 317 22.04 -59.11 -2.57
N GLY A 318 21.20 -60.06 -2.17
CA GLY A 318 20.07 -59.85 -1.24
C GLY A 318 20.41 -59.31 0.17
N THR A 319 21.68 -59.06 0.47
CA THR A 319 22.15 -58.33 1.66
C THR A 319 22.20 -56.81 1.47
N ASP A 320 22.26 -56.30 0.24
CA ASP A 320 22.38 -54.87 -0.03
C ASP A 320 21.02 -54.13 -0.06
N PHE A 321 19.92 -54.83 -0.37
CA PHE A 321 18.58 -54.22 -0.46
C PHE A 321 18.02 -53.71 0.88
N LEU A 322 18.33 -54.41 1.99
CA LEU A 322 17.94 -53.96 3.34
C LEU A 322 18.91 -52.90 3.89
N SER A 323 20.15 -52.87 3.42
CA SER A 323 21.14 -51.81 3.74
C SER A 323 20.84 -50.51 2.99
N LEU A 324 20.25 -50.58 1.80
CA LEU A 324 19.89 -49.44 0.94
C LEU A 324 18.79 -48.54 1.52
N VAL A 325 17.92 -49.09 2.38
CA VAL A 325 16.82 -48.36 3.00
C VAL A 325 17.21 -47.74 4.35
N GLU A 326 18.28 -48.24 4.99
CA GLU A 326 18.68 -47.79 6.34
C GLU A 326 19.87 -46.81 6.35
N GLN A 327 20.66 -46.68 5.27
CA GLN A 327 21.82 -45.79 5.21
C GLN A 327 22.00 -45.19 3.79
N GLY A 328 21.54 -43.94 3.58
CA GLY A 328 21.56 -43.24 2.28
C GLY A 328 22.93 -43.11 1.58
N ALA A 329 24.05 -43.27 2.32
CA ALA A 329 25.41 -43.00 1.83
C ALA A 329 26.02 -44.03 0.84
N ARG A 330 25.24 -44.98 0.28
CA ARG A 330 25.74 -45.95 -0.73
C ARG A 330 25.10 -45.79 -2.11
N VAL A 331 23.98 -45.08 -2.22
CA VAL A 331 23.28 -44.85 -3.51
C VAL A 331 24.07 -43.88 -4.38
N ASP A 332 24.66 -42.85 -3.77
CA ASP A 332 25.50 -41.84 -4.43
C ASP A 332 26.63 -42.47 -5.25
N SER A 333 27.27 -43.52 -4.70
CA SER A 333 28.37 -44.22 -5.37
C SER A 333 27.94 -45.15 -6.52
N LEU A 334 26.64 -45.47 -6.63
CA LEU A 334 26.04 -46.19 -7.77
C LEU A 334 25.64 -45.20 -8.87
N LEU A 335 25.12 -44.03 -8.48
CA LEU A 335 24.82 -42.94 -9.40
C LEU A 335 26.08 -42.50 -10.16
N ASP A 336 27.18 -42.27 -9.43
CA ASP A 336 28.47 -41.85 -10.01
C ASP A 336 29.10 -42.83 -11.00
N ARG A 337 28.85 -44.13 -10.88
CA ARG A 337 29.59 -45.17 -11.63
C ARG A 337 28.76 -45.91 -12.66
N GLU A 338 27.47 -46.08 -12.39
CA GLU A 338 26.60 -46.90 -13.24
C GLU A 338 25.45 -46.10 -13.83
N LEU A 339 24.96 -45.02 -13.19
CA LEU A 339 23.79 -44.27 -13.62
C LEU A 339 24.10 -42.78 -13.92
N ALA A 340 25.33 -42.47 -14.33
CA ALA A 340 25.74 -41.09 -14.56
C ALA A 340 24.92 -40.42 -15.68
N ASP A 341 24.73 -41.11 -16.81
CA ASP A 341 23.93 -40.60 -17.93
C ASP A 341 22.46 -40.41 -17.52
N GLU A 342 21.89 -41.37 -16.79
CA GLU A 342 20.51 -41.28 -16.30
C GLU A 342 20.33 -40.18 -15.23
N TYR A 343 21.36 -39.91 -14.43
CA TYR A 343 21.38 -38.79 -13.50
C TYR A 343 21.41 -37.46 -14.25
N ASP A 344 22.28 -37.30 -15.24
CA ASP A 344 22.35 -36.10 -16.07
C ASP A 344 21.00 -35.84 -16.78
N GLU A 345 20.34 -36.88 -17.29
CA GLU A 345 18.99 -36.78 -17.88
C GLU A 345 17.92 -36.38 -16.85
N ALA A 346 18.00 -36.89 -15.62
CA ALA A 346 17.08 -36.51 -14.54
C ALA A 346 17.26 -35.06 -14.11
N ILE A 347 18.49 -34.57 -14.01
CA ILE A 347 18.81 -33.18 -13.69
C ILE A 347 18.38 -32.24 -14.83
N ALA A 348 18.65 -32.59 -16.09
CA ALA A 348 18.19 -31.81 -17.24
C ALA A 348 16.66 -31.66 -17.24
N ALA A 349 15.95 -32.73 -16.90
CA ALA A 349 14.50 -32.70 -16.76
C ALA A 349 13.99 -31.83 -15.61
N ALA A 350 14.66 -31.83 -14.46
CA ALA A 350 14.32 -30.92 -13.36
C ALA A 350 14.51 -29.46 -13.77
N ARG A 351 15.61 -29.15 -14.46
CA ARG A 351 15.88 -27.79 -14.97
C ARG A 351 14.83 -27.33 -15.98
N GLU A 352 14.50 -28.19 -16.95
CA GLU A 352 13.45 -27.91 -17.93
C GLU A 352 12.10 -27.67 -17.24
N HIS A 353 11.75 -28.52 -16.27
CA HIS A 353 10.50 -28.36 -15.52
C HIS A 353 10.46 -27.06 -14.71
N LEU A 354 11.56 -26.70 -14.04
CA LEU A 354 11.67 -25.47 -13.27
C LEU A 354 11.53 -24.24 -14.18
N ALA A 355 12.25 -24.22 -15.30
CA ALA A 355 12.20 -23.13 -16.27
C ALA A 355 10.80 -22.96 -16.86
N ASP A 356 10.11 -24.05 -17.20
CA ASP A 356 8.75 -24.03 -17.72
C ASP A 356 7.73 -23.57 -16.67
N ALA A 357 7.82 -24.10 -15.44
CA ALA A 357 6.90 -23.78 -14.35
C ALA A 357 6.92 -22.29 -14.00
N LEU A 358 8.12 -21.70 -13.92
CA LEU A 358 8.33 -20.28 -13.63
C LEU A 358 8.32 -19.40 -14.88
N ARG A 359 8.16 -20.00 -16.07
CA ARG A 359 8.23 -19.32 -17.38
C ARG A 359 9.49 -18.46 -17.51
N LEU A 360 10.64 -19.00 -17.12
CA LEU A 360 11.92 -18.30 -17.11
C LEU A 360 12.34 -17.91 -18.54
N ALA A 361 12.85 -16.69 -18.68
CA ALA A 361 13.58 -16.28 -19.87
C ALA A 361 14.91 -17.06 -19.96
N PRO A 362 15.54 -17.16 -21.14
CA PRO A 362 16.79 -17.91 -21.29
C PRO A 362 17.89 -17.50 -20.30
N GLU A 363 18.07 -16.19 -20.08
CA GLU A 363 19.06 -15.65 -19.13
C GLU A 363 18.72 -16.00 -17.67
N GLU A 364 17.43 -16.05 -17.33
CA GLU A 364 16.96 -16.44 -15.98
C GLU A 364 17.11 -17.95 -15.76
N ALA A 365 16.94 -18.77 -16.81
CA ALA A 365 17.15 -20.20 -16.77
C ALA A 365 18.63 -20.57 -16.56
N GLU A 366 19.56 -19.84 -17.19
CA GLU A 366 21.01 -20.00 -16.95
C GLU A 366 21.37 -19.71 -15.48
N LEU A 367 20.68 -18.76 -14.84
CA LEU A 367 20.87 -18.48 -13.41
C LEU A 367 20.29 -19.58 -12.50
N ALA A 368 19.34 -20.37 -13.00
CA ALA A 368 18.72 -21.47 -12.29
C ALA A 368 19.52 -22.78 -12.38
N ASP A 369 20.41 -22.94 -13.38
CA ASP A 369 21.21 -24.15 -13.58
C ASP A 369 21.94 -24.64 -12.30
N PRO A 370 22.60 -23.76 -11.51
CA PRO A 370 23.33 -24.16 -10.31
C PRO A 370 22.46 -24.77 -9.21
N ILE A 371 21.13 -24.59 -9.25
CA ILE A 371 20.20 -25.14 -8.25
C ILE A 371 20.34 -26.67 -8.15
N PHE A 372 20.65 -27.33 -9.27
CA PHE A 372 20.77 -28.78 -9.34
C PHE A 372 22.17 -29.24 -9.81
N ASP A 373 23.22 -28.43 -9.63
CA ASP A 373 24.63 -28.76 -9.99
C ASP A 373 25.38 -29.52 -8.87
N GLY A 374 24.65 -30.08 -7.90
CA GLY A 374 25.24 -30.81 -6.77
C GLY A 374 25.81 -32.19 -7.14
N ASP A 375 26.58 -32.77 -6.20
CA ASP A 375 27.05 -34.15 -6.32
C ASP A 375 25.87 -35.14 -6.47
N PRO A 376 26.02 -36.24 -7.24
CA PRO A 376 24.94 -37.19 -7.46
C PRO A 376 24.35 -37.76 -6.17
N SER A 377 23.06 -37.50 -5.95
CA SER A 377 22.33 -37.86 -4.74
C SER A 377 20.93 -38.40 -5.05
N PHE A 378 20.40 -39.22 -4.15
CA PHE A 378 19.00 -39.67 -4.18
C PHE A 378 18.42 -39.78 -2.76
N PRO A 379 17.40 -38.97 -2.39
CA PRO A 379 16.69 -37.97 -3.21
C PRO A 379 17.59 -36.86 -3.75
N VAL A 380 17.20 -36.25 -4.87
CA VAL A 380 17.91 -35.13 -5.48
C VAL A 380 17.81 -33.91 -4.55
N GLU A 381 18.98 -33.43 -4.13
CA GLU A 381 19.10 -32.21 -3.35
C GLU A 381 19.22 -30.98 -4.27
N HIS A 382 18.84 -29.82 -3.75
CA HIS A 382 19.00 -28.54 -4.43
C HIS A 382 19.85 -27.58 -3.60
N ASP A 383 20.58 -26.70 -4.26
CA ASP A 383 21.42 -25.69 -3.64
C ASP A 383 20.56 -24.47 -3.18
N GLU A 384 20.36 -24.35 -1.88
CA GLU A 384 19.63 -23.24 -1.24
C GLU A 384 20.27 -21.87 -1.52
N GLU A 385 21.60 -21.78 -1.67
CA GLU A 385 22.27 -20.53 -2.04
C GLU A 385 21.96 -20.14 -3.48
N ALA A 386 21.91 -21.11 -4.39
CA ALA A 386 21.50 -20.89 -5.78
C ALA A 386 20.04 -20.47 -5.89
N VAL A 387 19.13 -21.11 -5.14
CA VAL A 387 17.71 -20.72 -5.06
C VAL A 387 17.56 -19.30 -4.53
N SER A 388 18.29 -18.95 -3.46
CA SER A 388 18.28 -17.61 -2.89
C SER A 388 18.78 -16.55 -3.89
N ARG A 389 19.81 -16.88 -4.68
CA ARG A 389 20.33 -16.01 -5.75
C ARG A 389 19.29 -15.78 -6.84
N LEU A 390 18.68 -16.86 -7.36
CA LEU A 390 17.64 -16.74 -8.37
C LEU A 390 16.45 -15.91 -7.86
N ARG A 391 16.01 -16.15 -6.62
CA ARG A 391 14.96 -15.34 -5.97
C ARG A 391 15.32 -13.85 -5.98
N THR A 392 16.55 -13.53 -5.61
CA THR A 392 17.02 -12.15 -5.52
C THR A 392 17.00 -11.48 -6.89
N GLU A 393 17.48 -12.16 -7.94
CA GLU A 393 17.50 -11.64 -9.31
C GLU A 393 16.07 -11.45 -9.88
N LEU A 394 15.19 -12.44 -9.70
CA LEU A 394 13.80 -12.34 -10.13
C LEU A 394 13.05 -11.22 -9.40
N ALA A 395 13.24 -11.09 -8.08
CA ALA A 395 12.67 -10.00 -7.30
C ALA A 395 13.21 -8.64 -7.75
N ALA A 396 14.51 -8.51 -8.01
CA ALA A 396 15.09 -7.27 -8.52
C ALA A 396 14.60 -6.93 -9.93
N ALA A 397 14.39 -7.92 -10.80
CA ALA A 397 13.78 -7.73 -12.11
C ALA A 397 12.31 -7.27 -11.98
N ARG A 398 11.52 -7.92 -11.13
CA ARG A 398 10.13 -7.55 -10.81
C ARG A 398 10.03 -6.12 -10.32
N ASP A 399 10.85 -5.75 -9.34
CA ASP A 399 10.78 -4.46 -8.68
C ASP A 399 11.21 -3.32 -9.63
N ARG A 400 12.24 -3.55 -10.45
CA ARG A 400 12.63 -2.63 -11.54
C ARG A 400 11.53 -2.50 -12.60
N ARG A 401 10.87 -3.60 -12.96
CA ARG A 401 9.74 -3.59 -13.90
C ARG A 401 8.57 -2.79 -13.35
N ALA A 402 8.27 -2.91 -12.06
CA ALA A 402 7.18 -2.21 -11.39
C ALA A 402 7.43 -0.70 -11.23
N ALA A 403 8.69 -0.27 -11.07
CA ALA A 403 9.02 1.11 -10.73
C ALA A 403 8.50 2.14 -11.77
N ARG A 404 8.63 1.85 -13.06
CA ARG A 404 8.24 2.79 -14.12
C ARG A 404 6.72 2.92 -14.26
N PRO A 405 5.93 1.82 -14.39
CA PRO A 405 4.46 1.92 -14.42
C PRO A 405 3.87 2.61 -13.20
N LYS A 406 4.47 2.43 -12.01
CA LYS A 406 4.07 3.13 -10.79
C LYS A 406 4.31 4.63 -10.90
N ALA A 407 5.51 5.04 -11.33
CA ALA A 407 5.86 6.44 -11.50
C ALA A 407 5.07 7.13 -12.63
N ASP A 408 4.74 6.41 -13.71
CA ASP A 408 3.93 6.94 -14.81
C ASP A 408 2.44 7.09 -14.44
N LEU A 409 1.97 6.33 -13.44
CA LEU A 409 0.58 6.37 -12.97
C LEU A 409 0.36 7.41 -11.85
N ALA A 410 1.35 7.58 -10.97
CA ALA A 410 1.36 8.58 -9.90
C ALA A 410 1.51 10.00 -10.47
#